data_AF-A0A1V5JYW9-F1
#
_entry.id   AF-A0A1V5JYW9-F1
#
_cell.length_a   1.000
_cell.length_b   1.000
_cell.length_c   1.000
_cell.angle_alpha   90.00
_cell.angle_beta   90.00
_cell.angle_gamma   90.00
#
_symmetry.space_group_name_H-M   'P 1'
#
loop_
_entity.id
_entity.type
_entity.pdbx_description
1 polymer ?
#
loop_
_entity_poly.entity_id
_entity_poly.type
_entity_poly.pdbx_seq_one_letter_code
_entity_poly.pdbx_strand_id
1 'polypeptide(L)' 'MLLKPAAPGTGVIAGAVVRAIMELGGVKDVLTKVIGRTSNSINVAYATMEAVKIMRTPDEIRRLRGLDRKEA' A
#
# COMPACT_ATOMS: atom_id res chain seq x y z
N MET A 1 2.55 -9.09 4.51
CA MET A 1 2.98 -8.24 3.38
C MET A 1 3.26 -6.85 3.93
N LEU A 2 4.41 -6.24 3.60
CA LEU A 2 4.75 -4.87 3.98
C LEU A 2 4.76 -4.00 2.73
N LEU A 3 4.02 -2.89 2.78
CA LEU A 3 4.02 -1.81 1.79
C LEU A 3 4.40 -0.53 2.51
N LYS A 4 5.37 0.22 1.97
CA LYS A 4 5.80 1.49 2.53
C LYS A 4 5.92 2.55 1.42
N PRO A 5 5.42 3.77 1.64
CA PRO A 5 5.64 4.86 0.69
C PRO A 5 7.14 5.11 0.50
N ALA A 6 7.53 5.42 -0.73
CA ALA A 6 8.90 5.76 -1.07
C ALA A 6 9.03 7.24 -1.44
N ALA A 7 10.25 7.75 -1.47
CA ALA A 7 10.50 9.11 -1.94
C ALA A 7 10.21 9.20 -3.46
N PRO A 8 9.83 10.37 -3.99
CA PRO A 8 9.60 10.54 -5.42
C PRO A 8 10.81 10.14 -6.26
N GLY A 9 10.58 9.38 -7.34
CA GLY A 9 11.64 8.90 -8.23
C GLY A 9 12.34 7.62 -7.76
N THR A 10 11.87 6.98 -6.68
CA THR A 10 12.36 5.66 -6.25
C THR A 10 11.88 4.55 -7.18
N GLY A 11 10.71 4.72 -7.79
CA GLY A 11 10.05 3.69 -8.58
C GLY A 11 9.42 2.58 -7.72
N VAL A 12 8.98 1.51 -8.40
CA VAL A 12 8.32 0.35 -7.78
C VAL A 12 9.36 -0.74 -7.43
N ILE A 13 9.83 -0.72 -6.19
CA ILE A 13 10.77 -1.73 -5.66
C ILE A 13 9.96 -2.85 -5.01
N ALA A 14 9.67 -3.86 -5.82
CA ALA A 14 8.81 -4.98 -5.45
C ALA A 14 9.14 -6.28 -6.19
N GLY A 15 8.73 -7.41 -5.63
CA GLY A 15 8.76 -8.71 -6.32
C GLY A 15 7.70 -8.78 -7.43
N ALA A 16 7.86 -9.69 -8.38
CA ALA A 16 7.10 -9.72 -9.65
C ALA A 16 5.57 -9.58 -9.49
N VAL A 17 4.95 -10.37 -8.61
CA VAL A 17 3.50 -10.34 -8.36
C VAL A 17 3.05 -8.98 -7.82
N VAL A 18 3.78 -8.46 -6.84
CA VAL A 18 3.47 -7.20 -6.17
C VAL A 18 3.67 -6.03 -7.14
N ARG A 19 4.74 -6.06 -7.94
CA ARG A 19 5.04 -5.05 -8.95
C ARG A 19 3.90 -4.93 -9.96
N ALA A 20 3.44 -6.05 -10.52
CA ALA A 20 2.33 -6.05 -11.48
C ALA A 20 1.07 -5.40 -10.90
N ILE A 21 0.71 -5.73 -9.65
CA ILE A 21 -0.45 -5.14 -8.96
C ILE A 21 -0.25 -3.63 -8.74
N MET A 22 0.91 -3.21 -8.27
CA MET A 22 1.21 -1.79 -7.98
C MET A 22 1.24 -0.93 -9.25
N GLU A 23 1.86 -1.42 -10.32
CA GLU A 23 1.93 -0.72 -11.61
C GLU A 23 0.53 -0.57 -12.24
N LEU A 24 -0.28 -1.63 -12.23
CA LEU A 24 -1.68 -1.57 -12.70
C LEU A 24 -2.54 -0.64 -11.83
N GLY A 25 -2.23 -0.54 -10.53
CA GLY A 25 -2.85 0.40 -9.60
C GLY A 25 -2.39 1.85 -9.76
N GLY A 26 -1.44 2.14 -10.66
CA GLY A 26 -0.91 3.48 -10.90
C GLY A 26 0.07 3.98 -9.84
N VAL A 27 0.59 3.09 -8.98
CA VAL A 27 1.56 3.45 -7.94
C VAL A 27 2.93 3.67 -8.58
N LYS A 28 3.50 4.86 -8.37
CA LYS A 28 4.80 5.25 -8.94
C LYS A 28 5.97 4.86 -8.04
N ASP A 29 5.85 5.13 -6.74
CA ASP A 29 6.94 5.05 -5.78
C ASP A 29 6.52 4.22 -4.56
N VAL A 30 7.09 3.02 -4.41
CA VAL A 30 6.77 2.13 -3.28
C VAL A 30 7.91 1.16 -2.97
N LEU A 31 8.15 0.95 -1.68
CA LEU A 31 9.03 -0.11 -1.17
C LEU A 31 8.18 -1.24 -0.61
N THR A 32 8.49 -2.47 -0.98
CA THR A 32 7.71 -3.63 -0.53
C THR A 32 8.58 -4.76 -0.02
N LYS A 33 8.06 -5.54 0.94
CA LYS A 33 8.69 -6.77 1.40
C LYS A 33 7.64 -7.79 1.83
N VAL A 34 7.75 -9.02 1.35
CA VAL A 34 7.00 -10.14 1.93
C VAL A 34 7.67 -10.51 3.25
N ILE A 35 7.02 -10.18 4.36
CA ILE A 35 7.42 -10.58 5.71
C ILE A 35 6.80 -11.94 6.00
N GLY A 36 7.63 -12.98 6.07
CA GLY A 36 7.21 -14.36 6.26
C GLY A 36 7.97 -15.34 5.35
N ARG A 37 7.76 -16.64 5.54
CA ARG A 37 8.41 -17.69 4.74
C ARG A 37 7.70 -17.99 3.42
N THR A 38 6.52 -17.43 3.17
CA THR A 38 5.72 -17.76 1.99
C THR A 38 6.34 -17.13 0.74
N SER A 39 6.51 -17.95 -0.29
CA SER A 39 6.87 -17.55 -1.67
C SER A 39 5.75 -17.84 -2.67
N ASN A 40 4.59 -18.33 -2.19
CA ASN A 40 3.45 -18.63 -3.04
C ASN A 40 2.86 -17.34 -3.63
N SER A 41 2.91 -17.23 -4.96
CA SER A 41 2.45 -16.06 -5.73
C SER A 41 0.99 -15.69 -5.48
N ILE A 42 0.11 -16.68 -5.34
CA ILE A 42 -1.33 -16.45 -5.11
C ILE A 42 -1.55 -15.80 -3.74
N ASN A 43 -0.89 -16.33 -2.71
CA ASN A 43 -0.98 -15.78 -1.36
C ASN A 43 -0.42 -14.35 -1.28
N VAL A 44 0.70 -14.10 -1.98
CA VAL A 44 1.29 -12.77 -2.07
C VAL A 44 0.36 -11.80 -2.79
N ALA A 45 -0.33 -12.23 -3.86
CA ALA A 45 -1.32 -11.41 -4.55
C ALA A 45 -2.48 -11.02 -3.61
N TYR A 46 -3.11 -12.00 -2.94
CA TYR A 46 -4.20 -11.73 -1.99
C TYR A 46 -3.75 -10.83 -0.84
N ALA A 47 -2.57 -11.08 -0.27
CA ALA A 47 -2.05 -10.24 0.81
C ALA A 47 -1.73 -8.81 0.34
N THR A 48 -1.33 -8.63 -0.92
CA THR A 48 -1.08 -7.29 -1.51
C THR A 48 -2.39 -6.54 -1.71
N MET A 49 -3.40 -7.20 -2.27
CA MET A 49 -4.74 -6.62 -2.44
C MET A 49 -5.35 -6.22 -1.10
N GLU A 50 -5.23 -7.08 -0.08
CA GLU A 50 -5.73 -6.77 1.26
C GLU A 50 -4.99 -5.60 1.90
N ALA A 51 -3.66 -5.56 1.76
CA ALA A 51 -2.85 -4.48 2.30
C ALA A 51 -3.23 -3.10 1.71
N VAL A 52 -3.62 -3.04 0.43
CA VAL A 52 -4.11 -1.80 -0.19
C VAL A 52 -5.50 -1.44 0.32
N LYS A 53 -6.42 -2.41 0.44
CA LYS A 53 -7.81 -2.17 0.90
C LYS A 53 -7.89 -1.57 2.31
N ILE A 54 -6.99 -1.95 3.20
CA ILE A 54 -6.99 -1.47 4.59
C ILE A 54 -6.31 -0.10 4.76
N MET A 55 -5.67 0.44 3.71
CA MET A 55 -5.08 1.77 3.77
C MET A 55 -6.18 2.81 3.94
N ARG A 56 -5.88 3.85 4.73
CA ARG A 56 -6.81 4.94 5.00
C ARG A 56 -6.22 6.24 4.52
N THR A 57 -7.06 7.09 3.95
CA THR A 57 -6.67 8.43 3.54
C THR A 57 -6.61 9.38 4.75
N PRO A 58 -5.83 10.47 4.68
CA PRO A 58 -5.82 11.49 5.72
C PRO A 58 -7.22 12.02 6.07
N ASP A 59 -8.10 12.20 5.08
CA ASP A 59 -9.46 12.70 5.27
C ASP A 59 -10.37 11.69 5.98
N GLU A 60 -10.23 10.40 5.70
CA GLU A 60 -10.91 9.34 6.46
C GLU A 60 -10.47 9.33 7.92
N ILE A 61 -9.16 9.44 8.17
CA ILE A 61 -8.64 9.52 9.54
C ILE A 61 -9.12 10.78 10.25
N ARG A 62 -9.17 11.93 9.56
CA ARG A 62 -9.66 13.19 10.14
C ARG A 62 -11.14 13.06 10.56
N ARG A 63 -11.98 12.51 9.68
CA ARG A 63 -13.39 12.21 9.97
C ARG A 63 -13.56 11.26 11.15
N LEU A 64 -12.82 10.15 11.15
CA LEU A 64 -12.85 9.17 12.25
C LEU A 64 -12.41 9.74 13.60
N ARG A 65 -11.49 10.71 13.59
CA ARG A 65 -11.02 11.42 14.80
C ARG A 65 -11.94 12.57 15.24
N GLY A 66 -13.02 12.86 14.50
CA GLY A 66 -13.92 13.97 14.80
C GLY A 66 -13.33 15.36 14.55
N LEU A 67 -12.21 15.44 13.81
CA LEU A 67 -11.48 16.67 13.50
C LEU A 67 -12.03 17.40 12.25
N ASP A 68 -13.16 16.92 11.70
CA ASP A 68 -13.85 17.54 10.56
C ASP A 68 -14.74 18.71 10.99
N ARG A 69 -15.00 18.86 12.30
CA ARG A 69 -15.67 20.04 12.87
C ARG A 69 -14.66 20.81 13.73
N LYS A 70 -14.29 22.02 13.28
CA LYS A 70 -13.47 23.11 13.89
C LYS A 70 -12.07 23.24 13.25
N GLU A 71 -11.62 24.39 12.73
CA GLU A 71 -12.02 25.83 12.83
C GLU A 71 -11.83 26.48 11.43
N ALA A 72 -12.76 27.31 10.90
CA ALA A 72 -12.99 28.73 11.20
C ALA A 72 -11.71 29.57 11.18
#